data_AF-A0A950IY61-F1
#
_entry.id   AF-A0A950IY61-F1
#
_cell.length_a   1.000
_cell.length_b   1.000
_cell.length_c   1.000
_cell.angle_alpha   90.00
_cell.angle_beta   90.00
_cell.angle_gamma   90.00
#
_symmetry.space_group_name_H-M   'P 1'
#
loop_
_entity.id
_entity.type
_entity.pdbx_description
1 polymer ?
#
loop_
_entity_poly.entity_id
_entity_poly.type
_entity_poly.pdbx_seq_one_letter_code
_entity_poly.pdbx_strand_id
1 'polypeptide(L)' 'MLHMSYEPEQKVAIVAIGRNEGDRLKNCLRSAIRDARTVVYVDSGSTDGSPDFARSLNCHVLELDPSRPFSAA' A
#
# COMPACT_ATOMS: atom_id res chain seq x y z
N MET A 1 -13.44 16.97 32.59
CA MET A 1 -14.07 15.86 31.85
C MET A 1 -13.34 15.75 30.52
N LEU A 2 -12.34 14.87 30.45
CA LEU A 2 -11.57 14.65 29.21
C LEU A 2 -12.49 13.90 28.24
N HIS A 3 -12.77 14.52 27.10
CA HIS A 3 -13.50 13.89 26.02
C HIS A 3 -12.56 12.85 25.39
N MET A 4 -12.77 11.59 25.71
CA MET A 4 -12.03 10.48 25.12
C MET A 4 -12.87 10.00 23.94
N SER A 5 -12.55 10.49 22.75
CA SER A 5 -13.21 10.09 21.52
C SER A 5 -12.95 8.60 21.27
N TYR A 6 -14.03 7.82 21.17
CA TYR A 6 -13.95 6.46 20.67
C TYR A 6 -13.67 6.51 19.17
N GLU A 7 -12.40 6.33 18.80
CA GLU A 7 -12.05 6.06 17.42
C GLU A 7 -12.37 4.59 17.16
N PRO A 8 -13.36 4.27 16.31
CA PRO A 8 -13.69 2.87 16.01
C PRO A 8 -12.43 2.17 15.52
N GLU A 9 -12.16 0.96 16.03
CA GLU A 9 -11.12 0.10 15.48
C GLU A 9 -11.30 0.03 13.96
N GLN A 10 -10.31 0.51 13.21
CA GLN A 10 -10.34 0.34 11.76
C GLN A 10 -10.17 -1.14 11.44
N LYS A 11 -11.26 -1.76 10.98
CA LYS A 11 -11.36 -3.20 10.70
C LYS A 11 -10.85 -3.59 9.31
N VAL A 12 -10.41 -2.62 8.51
CA VAL A 12 -10.06 -2.83 7.09
C VAL A 12 -8.65 -2.32 6.82
N ALA A 13 -7.86 -3.17 6.18
CA ALA A 13 -6.58 -2.82 5.58
C ALA A 13 -6.67 -3.00 4.07
N ILE A 14 -5.91 -2.20 3.32
CA ILE A 14 -5.84 -2.28 1.86
C ILE A 14 -4.49 -2.85 1.46
N VAL A 15 -4.50 -3.84 0.58
CA VAL A 15 -3.30 -4.39 -0.06
C VAL A 15 -3.37 -4.10 -1.54
N ALA A 16 -2.43 -3.30 -2.05
CA ALA A 16 -2.24 -3.07 -3.47
C ALA A 16 -1.05 -3.90 -3.95
N ILE A 17 -1.24 -4.72 -4.97
CA ILE A 17 -0.19 -5.55 -5.56
C ILE A 17 0.02 -5.07 -6.99
N GLY A 18 1.25 -4.77 -7.38
CA GLY A 18 1.50 -4.23 -8.72
C GLY A 18 2.96 -4.18 -9.10
N ARG A 19 3.20 -4.00 -10.41
CA ARG A 19 4.53 -3.87 -11.00
C ARG A 19 4.49 -2.90 -12.17
N ASN A 20 5.32 -1.86 -12.12
CA ASN A 20 5.47 -0.88 -13.21
C ASN A 20 4.14 -0.27 -13.70
N GLU A 21 3.22 -0.01 -12.77
CA GLU A 21 1.88 0.55 -13.08
C GLU A 21 1.89 2.09 -13.16
N GLY A 22 3.04 2.72 -12.87
CA GLY A 22 3.23 4.16 -12.98
C GLY A 22 2.15 4.95 -12.24
N ASP A 23 1.51 5.89 -12.96
CA ASP A 23 0.52 6.79 -12.36
C ASP A 23 -0.76 6.08 -11.89
N ARG A 24 -1.08 4.88 -12.42
CA ARG A 24 -2.23 4.09 -11.94
C ARG A 24 -2.02 3.68 -10.49
N LEU A 25 -0.83 3.18 -10.14
CA LEU A 25 -0.46 2.88 -8.76
C LEU A 25 -0.48 4.14 -7.89
N LYS A 26 0.10 5.24 -8.38
CA LYS A 26 0.15 6.49 -7.59
C LYS A 26 -1.24 7.00 -7.21
N ASN A 27 -2.17 6.96 -8.16
CA ASN A 27 -3.55 7.36 -7.93
C ASN A 27 -4.27 6.39 -6.99
N CYS A 28 -4.05 5.08 -7.15
CA CYS A 28 -4.59 4.05 -6.27
C CYS A 28 -4.14 4.27 -4.82
N LEU A 29 -2.83 4.40 -4.57
CA LEU A 29 -2.29 4.57 -3.22
C LEU A 29 -2.77 5.87 -2.56
N ARG A 30 -2.80 6.99 -3.32
CA ARG A 30 -3.36 8.26 -2.82
C ARG A 30 -4.82 8.15 -2.42
N SER A 31 -5.61 7.34 -3.11
CA SER A 31 -6.99 7.07 -2.72
C SER A 31 -7.03 6.20 -1.47
N ALA A 32 -6.29 5.09 -1.45
CA ALA A 32 -6.31 4.11 -0.38
C ALA A 32 -5.94 4.72 1.00
N ILE A 33 -4.90 5.56 1.06
CA ILE A 33 -4.45 6.17 2.33
C ILE A 33 -5.44 7.17 2.92
N ARG A 34 -6.44 7.63 2.15
CA ARG A 34 -7.49 8.51 2.67
C ARG A 34 -8.53 7.74 3.47
N ASP A 35 -8.75 6.47 3.10
CA ASP A 35 -9.86 5.66 3.62
C ASP A 35 -9.39 4.54 4.57
N ALA A 36 -8.10 4.16 4.52
CA ALA A 36 -7.51 3.13 5.37
C ALA A 36 -6.21 3.60 6.06
N ARG A 37 -6.12 3.34 7.37
CA ARG A 37 -4.92 3.57 8.21
C ARG A 37 -3.79 2.62 7.87
N THR A 38 -4.13 1.40 7.42
CA THR A 38 -3.14 0.41 7.03
C THR A 38 -3.25 0.16 5.53
N VAL A 39 -2.23 0.61 4.80
CA VAL A 39 -2.06 0.35 3.37
C VAL A 39 -0.73 -0.35 3.15
N VAL A 40 -0.77 -1.50 2.49
CA VAL A 40 0.40 -2.28 2.09
C VAL A 40 0.50 -2.24 0.58
N TYR A 41 1.64 -1.80 0.06
CA TYR A 41 2.02 -2.00 -1.33
C TYR A 41 2.95 -3.22 -1.43
N VAL A 42 2.57 -4.19 -2.24
CA VAL A 42 3.38 -5.36 -2.56
C VAL A 42 3.91 -5.19 -3.98
N ASP A 43 5.23 -5.12 -4.10
CA ASP A 43 5.92 -4.96 -5.37
C ASP A 43 6.45 -6.30 -5.87
N SER A 44 6.15 -6.67 -7.12
CA SER A 44 6.65 -7.89 -7.77
C SER A 44 7.85 -7.64 -8.69
N GLY A 45 8.60 -6.55 -8.45
CA GLY A 45 9.83 -6.20 -9.14
C GLY A 45 9.68 -5.01 -10.06
N SER A 46 9.25 -3.88 -9.50
CA SER A 46 9.15 -2.60 -10.20
C SER A 46 10.53 -1.96 -10.37
N THR A 47 10.69 -1.22 -11.47
CA THR A 47 11.91 -0.46 -11.79
C THR A 47 11.62 1.02 -12.08
N ASP A 48 10.37 1.44 -11.90
CA ASP A 48 9.87 2.79 -12.18
C ASP A 48 9.82 3.70 -10.94
N GLY A 49 10.40 3.27 -9.82
CA GLY A 49 10.38 3.98 -8.55
C GLY A 49 9.09 3.79 -7.73
N SER A 50 8.22 2.85 -8.11
CA SER A 50 6.98 2.53 -7.37
C SER A 50 7.18 2.26 -5.87
N PRO A 51 8.17 1.46 -5.42
CA PRO A 51 8.40 1.20 -4.00
C PRO A 51 8.70 2.49 -3.21
N ASP A 52 9.55 3.36 -3.76
CA ASP A 52 9.95 4.60 -3.10
C ASP A 52 8.80 5.59 -3.04
N PHE A 53 7.99 5.68 -4.10
CA PHE A 53 6.77 6.46 -4.09
C PHE A 53 5.80 5.97 -2.99
N ALA A 54 5.58 4.66 -2.87
CA ALA A 54 4.72 4.10 -1.84
C ALA A 54 5.23 4.39 -0.42
N ARG A 55 6.54 4.25 -0.17
CA ARG A 55 7.18 4.64 1.10
C ARG A 55 7.00 6.11 1.42
N SER A 56 7.07 6.99 0.41
CA SER A 56 6.86 8.45 0.61
C SER A 56 5.45 8.80 1.10
N LEU A 57 4.47 7.90 0.90
CA LEU A 57 3.10 8.04 1.41
C LEU A 57 2.89 7.36 2.78
N ASN A 58 3.95 6.85 3.42
CA ASN A 58 3.89 6.03 4.63
C ASN A 58 3.14 4.69 4.46
N CYS A 59 3.00 4.18 3.23
CA CYS A 59 2.54 2.82 3.02
C CYS A 59 3.60 1.83 3.50
N HIS A 60 3.17 0.68 4.01
CA HIS A 60 4.06 -0.47 4.19
C HIS A 60 4.43 -1.02 2.82
N VAL A 61 5.71 -1.28 2.57
CA VAL A 61 6.18 -1.81 1.28
C VAL A 61 6.81 -3.17 1.47
N LEU A 62 6.31 -4.16 0.72
CA LEU A 62 6.86 -5.50 0.64
C LEU A 62 7.32 -5.76 -0.80
N GLU A 63 8.63 -5.80 -1.02
CA GLU A 63 9.22 -6.23 -2.29
C GLU A 63 9.34 -7.76 -2.29
N LEU A 64 8.75 -8.41 -3.29
CA LEU A 64 8.75 -9.87 -3.41
C LEU A 64 10.08 -10.36 -4.00
N ASP A 65 10.51 -11.53 -3.53
CA ASP A 65 11.66 -12.25 -4.08
C ASP A 65 11.33 -12.82 -5.47
N PRO A 66 11.97 -12.34 -6.56
CA PRO A 66 11.66 -12.78 -7.92
C PRO A 66 12.13 -14.21 -8.22
N SER A 67 12.91 -14.84 -7.33
CA SER A 67 13.31 -16.24 -7.48
C SER A 67 12.19 -17.22 -7.15
N ARG A 68 11.07 -16.73 -6.59
CA ARG A 68 9.90 -17.54 -6.22
C ARG A 68 8.73 -17.26 -7.17
N PRO A 69 8.03 -18.29 -7.66
CA PRO A 69 6.83 -18.08 -8.47
C PRO A 69 5.78 -17.33 -7.64
N PHE A 70 5.21 -16.29 -8.23
CA PHE A 70 4.11 -15.55 -7.64
C PHE A 70 2.79 -16.28 -7.91
N SER A 71 1.91 -16.36 -6.92
CA SER A 71 0.49 -16.64 -7.20
C SER A 71 -0.16 -15.40 -7.81
N ALA A 72 -1.07 -15.59 -8.76
CA ALA A 72 -1.98 -14.51 -9.13
C ALA A 72 -2.81 -14.11 -7.90
N ALA A 73 -3.04 -12.81 -7.73
CA ALA A 73 -3.92 -12.25 -6.70
C ALA A 73 -5.35 -12.14 -7.22
#